data_AF-A0A833W308-F1
#
_entry.id   AF-A0A833W308-F1
#
_cell.length_a   1.000
_cell.length_b   1.000
_cell.length_c   1.000
_cell.angle_alpha   90.00
_cell.angle_beta   90.00
_cell.angle_gamma   90.00
#
_symmetry.space_group_name_H-M   'P 1'
#
loop_
_entity.id
_entity.type
_entity.pdbx_description
1 polymer ?
#
loop_
_entity_poly.entity_id
_entity_poly.type
_entity_poly.pdbx_seq_one_letter_code
_entity_poly.pdbx_strand_id
1 'polypeptide(L)'
;MGIEWLPVTQKLSFRKFIEQSDLLEELKYDFNETAELRHTETHGPFAFNYYKNVLERNSKRYWALGHLLEQYIYELLEKVCKLQKVYIPPESDKEPRSFFFMSERALSNHHSALLVLLQDHGVFRAGQWSQQAIIHHGLQQIPWKSDTMYQTALQAHYDVIVLNPSDNFVDQQTRKEWKELNTKC
;
A
#
# COMPACT_ATOMS: atom_id res chain seq x y z
N MET A 1 -1.58 -23.19 -7.32
CA MET A 1 -0.90 -22.33 -8.30
C MET A 1 -0.27 -21.18 -7.51
N GLY A 2 1.05 -21.08 -7.43
CA GLY A 2 1.72 -19.99 -6.72
C GLY A 2 1.57 -18.68 -7.49
N ILE A 3 1.49 -17.54 -6.79
CA ILE A 3 1.55 -16.23 -7.43
C ILE A 3 2.96 -16.08 -8.02
N GLU A 4 3.07 -15.90 -9.34
CA GLU A 4 4.33 -15.53 -9.99
C GLU A 4 4.64 -14.05 -9.67
N TRP A 5 5.36 -13.82 -8.58
CA TRP A 5 5.73 -12.49 -8.13
C TRP A 5 6.71 -11.78 -9.09
N LEU A 6 7.66 -12.52 -9.67
CA LEU A 6 8.81 -11.98 -10.39
C LEU A 6 8.49 -11.21 -11.68
N PRO A 7 7.62 -11.69 -12.60
CA PRO A 7 7.33 -10.96 -13.84
C PRO A 7 6.44 -9.74 -13.62
N VAL A 8 5.63 -9.74 -12.55
CA VAL A 8 4.65 -8.70 -12.25
C VAL A 8 5.30 -7.52 -11.51
N THR A 9 6.25 -7.77 -10.60
CA THR A 9 7.01 -6.70 -9.92
C THR A 9 7.90 -5.90 -10.87
N GLN A 10 8.39 -6.51 -11.97
CA GLN A 10 9.16 -5.78 -12.98
C GLN A 10 8.33 -4.73 -13.74
N LYS A 11 7.01 -4.97 -13.91
CA LYS A 11 6.10 -4.01 -14.56
C LYS A 11 5.55 -2.96 -13.60
N LEU A 12 5.41 -3.32 -12.32
CA LEU A 12 4.98 -2.49 -11.20
C LEU A 12 6.19 -2.02 -10.38
N SER A 13 7.04 -1.19 -10.99
CA SER A 13 8.12 -0.54 -10.25
C SER A 13 7.54 0.56 -9.36
N PHE A 14 7.94 0.59 -8.08
CA PHE A 14 7.52 1.62 -7.14
C PHE A 14 8.02 3.00 -7.57
N ARG A 15 9.18 3.06 -8.23
CA ARG A 15 9.73 4.27 -8.82
C ARG A 15 8.75 4.99 -9.75
N LYS A 16 7.88 4.28 -10.48
CA LYS A 16 6.87 4.92 -11.35
C LYS A 16 5.90 5.81 -10.58
N PHE A 17 5.54 5.43 -9.34
CA PHE A 17 4.66 6.24 -8.49
C PHE A 17 5.37 7.51 -8.04
N ILE A 18 6.67 7.42 -7.76
CA ILE A 18 7.50 8.57 -7.43
C ILE A 18 7.66 9.48 -8.66
N GLU A 19 7.94 8.93 -9.85
CA GLU A 19 8.09 9.69 -11.11
C GLU A 19 6.80 10.38 -11.54
N GLN A 20 5.64 9.82 -11.19
CA GLN A 20 4.32 10.43 -11.41
C GLN A 20 3.95 11.46 -10.33
N SER A 21 4.80 11.66 -9.33
CA SER A 21 4.66 12.67 -8.29
C SER A 21 5.72 13.76 -8.45
N ASP A 22 5.51 14.91 -7.82
CA ASP A 22 6.47 16.02 -7.82
C ASP A 22 7.67 15.79 -6.88
N LEU A 23 7.90 14.54 -6.45
CA LEU A 23 8.86 14.17 -5.40
C LEU A 23 10.07 13.41 -5.92
N LEU A 24 10.24 13.30 -7.24
CA LEU A 24 11.34 12.53 -7.86
C LEU A 24 12.72 12.98 -7.36
N GLU A 25 12.93 14.28 -7.18
CA GLU A 25 14.18 14.82 -6.65
C GLU A 25 14.38 14.52 -5.16
N GLU A 26 13.30 14.39 -4.38
CA GLU A 26 13.35 14.15 -2.95
C GLU A 26 13.37 12.65 -2.57
N LEU A 27 12.84 11.79 -3.44
CA LEU A 27 12.59 10.38 -3.20
C LEU A 27 13.16 9.52 -4.34
N LYS A 28 14.46 9.26 -4.31
CA LYS A 28 15.11 8.33 -5.24
C LYS A 28 15.13 6.90 -4.70
N TYR A 29 13.96 6.27 -4.56
CA TYR A 29 13.84 4.92 -3.98
C TYR A 29 13.06 3.96 -4.89
N ASP A 30 13.42 2.68 -4.85
CA ASP A 30 12.62 1.60 -5.45
C ASP A 30 12.79 0.33 -4.62
N PHE A 31 11.94 -0.66 -4.86
CA PHE A 31 12.14 -1.99 -4.31
C PHE A 31 13.15 -2.76 -5.15
N ASN A 32 14.20 -3.29 -4.52
CA ASN A 32 15.18 -4.15 -5.19
C ASN A 32 14.61 -5.58 -5.44
N GLU A 33 15.43 -6.47 -5.99
CA GLU A 33 15.04 -7.86 -6.30
C GLU A 33 14.59 -8.67 -5.07
N THR A 34 15.16 -8.36 -3.89
CA THR A 34 14.76 -8.96 -2.61
C THR A 34 13.55 -8.26 -1.97
N ALA A 35 13.00 -7.26 -2.67
CA ALA A 35 11.88 -6.41 -2.28
C ALA A 35 12.11 -5.58 -1.02
N GLU A 36 13.35 -5.13 -0.82
CA GLU A 36 13.73 -4.12 0.15
C GLU A 36 13.68 -2.74 -0.49
N LEU A 37 13.19 -1.74 0.23
CA LEU A 37 13.20 -0.35 -0.22
C LEU A 37 14.64 0.19 -0.14
N ARG A 38 15.22 0.53 -1.29
CA ARG A 38 16.60 1.02 -1.39
C ARG A 38 16.68 2.27 -2.24
N HIS A 39 17.65 3.13 -1.91
CA HIS A 39 17.96 4.28 -2.74
C HIS A 39 18.47 3.80 -4.11
N THR A 40 17.98 4.37 -5.21
CA THR A 40 18.28 3.88 -6.57
C THR A 40 19.74 4.10 -6.97
N GLU A 41 20.38 5.17 -6.48
CA GLU A 41 21.79 5.48 -6.76
C GLU A 41 22.77 4.89 -5.73
N THR A 42 22.53 5.08 -4.42
CA THR A 42 23.48 4.66 -3.37
C THR A 42 23.23 3.25 -2.84
N HIS A 43 22.10 2.64 -3.20
CA HIS A 43 21.63 1.36 -2.66
C HIS A 43 21.45 1.32 -1.13
N GLY A 44 21.48 2.49 -0.47
CA GLY A 44 21.31 2.59 0.98
C GLY A 44 19.85 2.45 1.44
N PRO A 45 19.62 2.16 2.74
CA PRO A 45 18.28 2.18 3.32
C PRO A 45 17.70 3.60 3.38
N PHE A 46 16.39 3.71 3.60
CA PHE A 46 15.76 5.00 3.83
C PHE A 46 16.30 5.68 5.10
N ALA A 47 16.82 6.89 4.95
CA ALA A 47 17.24 7.74 6.06
C ALA A 47 16.16 8.78 6.36
N PHE A 48 15.57 8.74 7.56
CA PHE A 48 14.60 9.75 8.01
C PHE A 48 15.28 11.11 8.18
N ASN A 49 16.43 11.16 8.87
CA ASN A 49 17.19 12.39 9.09
C ASN A 49 18.09 12.72 7.89
N TYR A 50 17.48 12.91 6.72
CA TYR A 50 18.20 13.19 5.47
C TYR A 50 18.72 14.64 5.44
N TYR A 51 17.87 15.60 5.77
CA TYR A 51 18.25 17.00 5.93
C TYR A 51 18.65 17.27 7.38
N LYS A 52 19.90 17.69 7.60
CA LYS A 52 20.39 18.03 8.94
C LYS A 52 19.56 19.18 9.54
N ASN A 53 18.99 18.96 10.72
CA ASN A 53 18.24 19.94 11.51
C ASN A 53 16.96 20.49 10.86
N VAL A 54 16.39 19.80 9.85
CA VAL A 54 15.12 20.21 9.21
C VAL A 54 14.05 19.15 9.43
N LEU A 55 13.53 19.07 10.67
CA LEU A 55 12.54 18.07 11.07
C LEU A 55 11.28 18.11 10.20
N GLU A 56 10.75 19.29 9.91
CA GLU A 56 9.51 19.44 9.13
C GLU A 56 9.66 18.83 7.72
N ARG A 57 10.78 19.10 7.04
CA ARG A 57 11.04 18.56 5.69
C ARG A 57 11.25 17.05 5.72
N ASN A 58 11.98 16.53 6.72
CA ASN A 58 12.15 15.09 6.90
C ASN A 58 10.82 14.38 7.18
N SER A 59 9.94 14.98 7.99
CA SER A 59 8.59 14.48 8.24
C SER A 59 7.74 14.48 6.97
N LYS A 60 7.73 15.58 6.20
CA LYS A 60 7.00 15.64 4.91
C LYS A 60 7.46 14.54 3.96
N ARG A 61 8.76 14.35 3.80
CA ARG A 61 9.34 13.28 2.97
C ARG A 61 8.92 11.88 3.43
N TYR A 62 8.88 11.65 4.74
CA TYR A 62 8.42 10.39 5.31
C TYR A 62 6.91 10.13 5.07
N TRP A 63 6.07 11.15 5.26
CA TRP A 63 4.64 11.06 4.98
C TRP A 63 4.36 10.82 3.49
N ALA A 64 5.08 11.53 2.63
CA ALA A 64 5.00 11.39 1.19
C ALA A 64 5.31 9.97 0.72
N LEU A 65 6.42 9.42 1.21
CA LEU A 65 6.80 8.04 0.96
C LEU A 65 5.70 7.07 1.41
N GLY A 66 5.10 7.31 2.58
CA GLY A 66 3.97 6.52 3.08
C GLY A 66 2.77 6.49 2.15
N HIS A 67 2.35 7.65 1.62
CA HIS A 67 1.25 7.75 0.66
C HIS A 67 1.55 7.05 -0.66
N LEU A 68 2.76 7.18 -1.19
CA LEU A 68 3.14 6.48 -2.41
C LEU A 68 3.16 4.95 -2.17
N LEU A 69 3.68 4.50 -1.03
CA LEU A 69 3.68 3.09 -0.65
C LEU A 69 2.27 2.53 -0.52
N GLU A 70 1.32 3.32 -0.01
CA GLU A 70 -0.10 2.97 0.02
C GLU A 70 -0.65 2.71 -1.38
N GLN A 71 -0.47 3.65 -2.30
CA GLN A 71 -0.95 3.51 -3.69
C GLN A 71 -0.32 2.30 -4.38
N TYR A 72 0.98 2.12 -4.21
CA TYR A 72 1.71 0.98 -4.75
C TYR A 72 1.16 -0.35 -4.22
N ILE A 73 0.88 -0.43 -2.93
CA ILE A 73 0.33 -1.63 -2.30
C ILE A 73 -1.08 -1.95 -2.78
N TYR A 74 -1.93 -0.95 -3.00
CA TYR A 74 -3.23 -1.17 -3.65
C TYR A 74 -3.09 -1.73 -5.05
N GLU A 75 -2.15 -1.22 -5.85
CA GLU A 75 -1.91 -1.80 -7.17
C GLU A 75 -1.38 -3.25 -7.09
N LEU A 76 -0.58 -3.59 -6.08
CA LEU A 76 -0.18 -4.99 -5.86
C LEU A 76 -1.39 -5.86 -5.51
N LEU A 77 -2.31 -5.38 -4.67
CA LEU A 77 -3.53 -6.11 -4.33
C LEU A 77 -4.41 -6.36 -5.56
N GLU A 78 -4.59 -5.35 -6.41
CA GLU A 78 -5.43 -5.48 -7.60
C GLU A 78 -4.77 -6.31 -8.70
N LYS A 79 -3.52 -5.99 -9.03
CA LYS A 79 -2.86 -6.51 -10.23
C LYS A 79 -2.14 -7.83 -9.97
N VAL A 80 -1.54 -8.01 -8.79
CA VAL A 80 -0.80 -9.22 -8.43
C VAL A 80 -1.70 -10.21 -7.71
N CYS A 81 -2.40 -9.74 -6.67
CA CYS A 81 -3.25 -10.60 -5.84
C CYS A 81 -4.65 -10.82 -6.45
N LYS A 82 -4.96 -10.16 -7.58
CA LYS A 82 -6.23 -10.26 -8.32
C LYS A 82 -7.46 -9.96 -7.45
N LEU A 83 -7.30 -9.08 -6.47
CA LEU A 83 -8.42 -8.62 -5.66
C LEU A 83 -9.14 -7.46 -6.35
N GLN A 84 -10.45 -7.42 -6.19
CA GLN A 84 -11.29 -6.32 -6.65
C GLN A 84 -11.42 -5.30 -5.53
N LYS A 85 -11.19 -4.03 -5.86
CA LYS A 85 -11.50 -2.90 -4.97
C LYS A 85 -12.99 -2.60 -5.02
N VAL A 86 -13.67 -2.75 -3.89
CA VAL A 86 -15.11 -2.54 -3.75
C VAL A 86 -15.37 -1.36 -2.84
N TYR A 87 -16.06 -0.35 -3.35
CA TYR A 87 -16.46 0.82 -2.58
C TYR A 87 -17.70 0.52 -1.75
N ILE A 88 -17.68 0.94 -0.49
CA ILE A 88 -18.83 0.81 0.39
C ILE A 88 -19.82 1.92 0.01
N PRO A 89 -21.04 1.57 -0.44
CA PRO A 89 -22.02 2.58 -0.81
C PRO A 89 -22.38 3.41 0.43
N PRO A 90 -22.58 4.72 0.25
CA PRO A 90 -23.05 5.59 1.32
C PRO A 90 -24.47 5.19 1.75
N GLU A 91 -24.83 5.48 3.00
CA GLU A 91 -26.23 5.34 3.46
C GLU A 91 -27.17 6.45 2.89
N SER A 92 -26.66 7.40 2.10
CA SER A 92 -27.41 8.53 1.48
C SER A 92 -26.68 9.12 0.24
N ASP A 93 -27.13 10.23 -0.35
CA ASP A 93 -26.50 10.96 -1.49
C ASP A 93 -25.09 11.57 -1.22
N LYS A 94 -24.21 10.85 -0.53
CA LYS A 94 -22.85 11.29 -0.17
C LYS A 94 -21.83 10.50 -0.98
N GLU A 95 -20.64 11.03 -1.20
CA GLU A 95 -19.58 10.22 -1.83
C GLU A 95 -19.23 8.99 -0.98
N PRO A 96 -18.83 7.86 -1.60
CA PRO A 96 -18.37 6.67 -0.89
C PRO A 96 -17.26 7.02 0.11
N ARG A 97 -17.42 6.58 1.36
CA ARG A 97 -16.51 6.97 2.46
C ARG A 97 -15.28 6.07 2.58
N SER A 98 -15.37 4.84 2.08
CA SER A 98 -14.32 3.83 2.22
C SER A 98 -14.48 2.72 1.18
N PHE A 99 -13.50 1.83 1.10
CA PHE A 99 -13.47 0.67 0.24
C PHE A 99 -12.79 -0.51 0.95
N PHE A 100 -12.94 -1.70 0.39
CA PHE A 100 -12.19 -2.88 0.78
C PHE A 100 -11.74 -3.63 -0.48
N PHE A 101 -10.83 -4.60 -0.32
CA PHE A 101 -10.46 -5.50 -1.40
C PHE A 101 -11.08 -6.87 -1.16
N MET A 102 -11.52 -7.55 -2.21
CA MET A 102 -12.00 -8.92 -2.10
C MET A 102 -11.64 -9.77 -3.31
N SER A 103 -11.59 -11.08 -3.14
CA SER A 103 -11.52 -12.02 -4.26
C SER A 103 -12.83 -11.94 -5.06
N GLU A 104 -12.77 -12.16 -6.37
CA GLU A 104 -13.93 -12.02 -7.29
C GLU A 104 -15.20 -12.76 -6.81
N ARG A 105 -15.03 -13.90 -6.14
CA ARG A 105 -16.14 -14.76 -5.70
C ARG A 105 -16.39 -14.74 -4.19
N ALA A 106 -15.75 -13.84 -3.45
CA ALA A 106 -15.79 -13.83 -1.98
C ALA A 106 -17.21 -13.69 -1.39
N LEU A 107 -18.13 -13.06 -2.10
CA LEU A 107 -19.52 -12.85 -1.66
C LEU A 107 -20.53 -13.78 -2.34
N SER A 108 -20.13 -14.54 -3.35
CA SER A 108 -21.02 -15.38 -4.17
C SER A 108 -20.72 -16.87 -4.08
N ASN A 109 -19.54 -17.25 -3.57
CA ASN A 109 -19.14 -18.63 -3.42
C ASN A 109 -19.55 -19.18 -2.04
N HIS A 110 -20.64 -19.92 -1.98
CA HIS A 110 -21.15 -20.51 -0.73
C HIS A 110 -20.39 -21.79 -0.29
N HIS A 111 -19.39 -22.23 -1.05
CA HIS A 111 -18.67 -23.49 -0.82
C HIS A 111 -17.20 -23.31 -0.44
N SER A 112 -16.66 -22.07 -0.45
CA SER A 112 -15.32 -21.78 0.03
C SER A 112 -15.35 -21.29 1.48
N ALA A 113 -14.24 -21.52 2.20
CA ALA A 113 -13.98 -20.76 3.42
C ALA A 113 -13.55 -19.34 3.04
N LEU A 114 -14.01 -18.37 3.83
CA LEU A 114 -13.73 -16.95 3.64
C LEU A 114 -12.74 -16.47 4.71
N LEU A 115 -11.59 -15.95 4.28
CA LEU A 115 -10.63 -15.27 5.14
C LEU A 115 -10.90 -13.77 5.10
N VAL A 116 -11.25 -13.19 6.25
CA VAL A 116 -11.44 -11.74 6.40
C VAL A 116 -10.27 -11.15 7.18
N LEU A 117 -9.50 -10.28 6.54
CA LEU A 117 -8.38 -9.56 7.12
C LEU A 117 -8.86 -8.21 7.65
N LEU A 118 -9.04 -8.17 8.96
CA LEU A 118 -9.30 -6.97 9.74
C LEU A 118 -7.97 -6.41 10.24
N GLN A 119 -7.62 -5.20 9.81
CA GLN A 119 -6.49 -4.48 10.40
C GLN A 119 -6.92 -3.77 11.66
N ASP A 120 -6.09 -3.85 12.70
CA ASP A 120 -6.33 -3.27 14.01
C ASP A 120 -6.23 -1.72 13.99
N HIS A 121 -6.63 -1.09 15.11
CA HIS A 121 -6.60 0.34 15.33
C HIS A 121 -5.23 0.97 15.03
N GLY A 122 -5.23 1.97 14.14
CA GLY A 122 -4.04 2.75 13.76
C GLY A 122 -4.22 3.43 12.40
N VAL A 123 -3.19 4.14 11.93
CA VAL A 123 -3.17 4.79 10.60
C VAL A 123 -2.90 3.77 9.47
N PHE A 124 -3.13 2.48 9.73
CA PHE A 124 -2.83 1.41 8.78
C PHE A 124 -3.82 1.41 7.63
N ARG A 125 -3.29 1.15 6.44
CA ARG A 125 -4.06 1.08 5.20
C ARG A 125 -4.23 -0.35 4.77
N ALA A 126 -5.31 -0.61 4.04
CA ALA A 126 -5.66 -1.95 3.55
C ALA A 126 -4.42 -2.73 3.14
N GLY A 127 -4.10 -3.72 3.97
CA GLY A 127 -3.10 -4.70 3.70
C GLY A 127 -1.62 -4.38 3.98
N GLN A 128 -1.36 -3.31 4.71
CA GLN A 128 -0.06 -3.03 5.32
C GLN A 128 -0.05 -3.41 6.81
N TRP A 129 1.03 -3.98 7.33
CA TRP A 129 1.17 -4.09 8.80
C TRP A 129 1.69 -2.81 9.43
N SER A 130 2.64 -2.13 8.78
CA SER A 130 3.19 -0.87 9.24
C SER A 130 4.00 -0.21 8.12
N GLN A 131 3.85 1.11 7.95
CA GLN A 131 4.71 1.88 7.05
C GLN A 131 6.18 1.73 7.43
N GLN A 132 6.52 1.78 8.72
CA GLN A 132 7.90 1.62 9.19
C GLN A 132 8.44 0.23 8.84
N ALA A 133 7.63 -0.81 9.01
CA ALA A 133 8.04 -2.17 8.68
C ALA A 133 8.34 -2.31 7.18
N ILE A 134 7.50 -1.74 6.31
CA ILE A 134 7.72 -1.76 4.86
C ILE A 134 8.98 -0.98 4.49
N ILE A 135 9.20 0.20 5.09
CA ILE A 135 10.37 1.04 4.82
C ILE A 135 11.68 0.35 5.24
N HIS A 136 11.70 -0.29 6.41
CA HIS A 136 12.95 -0.85 6.96
C HIS A 136 13.21 -2.30 6.54
N HIS A 137 12.16 -3.09 6.36
CA HIS A 137 12.27 -4.54 6.13
C HIS A 137 11.66 -4.97 4.79
N GLY A 138 11.15 -4.03 4.00
CA GLY A 138 10.65 -4.29 2.67
C GLY A 138 9.27 -4.94 2.63
N LEU A 139 8.88 -5.38 1.43
CA LEU A 139 7.57 -5.97 1.18
C LEU A 139 7.40 -7.34 1.83
N GLN A 140 8.45 -7.99 2.35
CA GLN A 140 8.29 -9.27 3.05
C GLN A 140 7.45 -9.15 4.32
N GLN A 141 7.34 -7.95 4.89
CA GLN A 141 6.51 -7.67 6.07
C GLN A 141 5.06 -7.33 5.73
N ILE A 142 4.60 -7.53 4.49
CA ILE A 142 3.18 -7.37 4.16
C ILE A 142 2.48 -8.73 4.17
N PRO A 143 1.24 -8.81 4.67
CA PRO A 143 0.54 -10.07 4.93
C PRO A 143 0.34 -10.99 3.71
N TRP A 144 0.41 -10.48 2.47
CA TRP A 144 0.31 -11.30 1.27
C TRP A 144 1.62 -11.79 0.68
N LYS A 145 2.74 -11.17 1.05
CA LYS A 145 4.05 -11.64 0.61
C LYS A 145 4.70 -12.52 1.67
N SER A 146 4.45 -12.28 2.96
CA SER A 146 4.93 -13.16 4.02
C SER A 146 4.31 -14.57 3.89
N ASP A 147 5.11 -15.60 4.16
CA ASP A 147 4.75 -17.02 4.00
C ASP A 147 3.74 -17.53 5.06
N THR A 148 2.93 -16.66 5.65
CA THR A 148 2.20 -17.00 6.89
C THR A 148 0.69 -17.15 6.73
N MET A 149 0.00 -16.29 5.97
CA MET A 149 -1.48 -16.27 6.03
C MET A 149 -2.18 -16.24 4.67
N TYR A 150 -1.93 -15.23 3.84
CA TYR A 150 -2.61 -15.13 2.55
C TYR A 150 -2.15 -16.22 1.57
N GLN A 151 -0.85 -16.51 1.51
CA GLN A 151 -0.36 -17.61 0.68
C GLN A 151 -0.97 -18.94 1.10
N THR A 152 -1.08 -19.18 2.41
CA THR A 152 -1.78 -20.34 2.99
C THR A 152 -3.25 -20.37 2.58
N ALA A 153 -3.94 -19.23 2.64
CA ALA A 153 -5.34 -19.11 2.23
C ALA A 153 -5.53 -19.40 0.73
N LEU A 154 -4.63 -18.91 -0.12
CA LEU A 154 -4.65 -19.21 -1.55
C LEU A 154 -4.40 -20.69 -1.84
N GLN A 155 -3.46 -21.31 -1.13
CA GLN A 155 -3.20 -22.75 -1.24
C GLN A 155 -4.40 -23.59 -0.78
N ALA A 156 -5.12 -23.11 0.25
CA ALA A 156 -6.34 -23.74 0.76
C ALA A 156 -7.61 -23.38 -0.05
N HIS A 157 -7.48 -22.63 -1.15
CA HIS A 157 -8.59 -22.18 -2.00
C HIS A 157 -9.64 -21.33 -1.29
N TYR A 158 -9.21 -20.55 -0.29
CA TYR A 158 -10.09 -19.63 0.41
C TYR A 158 -10.32 -18.38 -0.43
N ASP A 159 -11.53 -17.85 -0.37
CA ASP A 159 -11.78 -16.49 -0.82
C ASP A 159 -11.29 -15.52 0.26
N VAL A 160 -10.80 -14.34 -0.15
CA VAL A 160 -10.16 -13.37 0.76
C VAL A 160 -10.86 -12.03 0.68
N ILE A 161 -11.09 -11.39 1.84
CA ILE A 161 -11.47 -9.98 1.98
C ILE A 161 -10.40 -9.26 2.80
N VAL A 162 -9.93 -8.12 2.33
CA VAL A 162 -9.00 -7.21 3.03
C VAL A 162 -9.71 -5.90 3.30
N LEU A 163 -10.00 -5.63 4.57
CA LEU A 163 -10.75 -4.44 4.97
C LEU A 163 -9.83 -3.22 5.12
N ASN A 164 -10.39 -2.02 4.96
CA ASN A 164 -9.70 -0.74 5.16
C ASN A 164 -10.41 0.12 6.22
N PRO A 165 -10.49 -0.35 7.49
CA PRO A 165 -11.31 0.31 8.52
C PRO A 165 -10.85 1.75 8.83
N SER A 166 -9.57 2.05 8.62
CA SER A 166 -8.96 3.35 8.91
C SER A 166 -8.98 4.35 7.74
N ASP A 167 -9.57 4.01 6.59
CA ASP A 167 -9.69 4.93 5.44
C ASP A 167 -10.54 6.16 5.80
N ASN A 168 -11.53 5.97 6.67
CA ASN A 168 -12.44 7.02 7.13
C ASN A 168 -11.75 8.18 7.87
N PHE A 169 -10.49 8.03 8.29
CA PHE A 169 -9.75 9.02 9.08
C PHE A 169 -8.85 9.94 8.24
N VAL A 170 -8.65 9.67 6.95
CA VAL A 170 -7.99 10.63 6.05
C VAL A 170 -9.04 11.60 5.55
N ASP A 171 -9.48 12.43 6.49
CA ASP A 171 -10.39 13.52 6.25
C ASP A 171 -9.92 14.37 5.05
N GLN A 172 -10.89 14.87 4.30
CA GLN A 172 -10.76 15.65 3.08
C GLN A 172 -9.76 16.82 3.22
N GLN A 173 -9.50 17.25 4.46
CA GLN A 173 -8.48 18.21 4.86
C GLN A 173 -7.05 17.80 4.45
N THR A 174 -6.62 16.58 4.77
CA THR A 174 -5.26 16.11 4.44
C THR A 174 -5.11 16.01 2.92
N ARG A 175 -6.15 15.53 2.23
CA ARG A 175 -6.18 15.42 0.76
C ARG A 175 -6.18 16.77 0.04
N LYS A 176 -6.78 17.81 0.65
CA LYS A 176 -6.74 19.21 0.17
C LYS A 176 -5.37 19.83 0.39
N GLU A 177 -4.79 19.67 1.58
CA GLU A 177 -3.43 20.14 1.90
C GLU A 177 -2.39 19.54 0.95
N TRP A 178 -2.53 18.27 0.57
CA TRP A 178 -1.72 17.61 -0.46
C TRP A 178 -1.87 18.22 -1.85
N LYS A 179 -3.11 18.50 -2.29
CA LYS A 179 -3.35 19.17 -3.58
C LYS A 179 -2.72 20.56 -3.61
N GLU A 180 -2.80 21.30 -2.50
CA GLU A 180 -2.23 22.64 -2.34
C GLU A 180 -0.69 22.64 -2.28
N LEU A 181 -0.08 21.58 -1.74
CA LEU A 181 1.37 21.39 -1.77
C LEU A 181 1.89 21.08 -3.17
N ASN A 182 1.17 20.30 -3.98
CA ASN A 182 1.53 20.00 -5.37
C ASN A 182 1.23 21.16 -6.35
N THR A 183 0.54 22.23 -5.93
CA THR A 183 0.26 23.40 -6.78
C THR A 183 1.16 24.61 -6.49
N LYS A 184 2.07 24.52 -5.51
CA LYS A 184 2.94 25.65 -5.09
C LYS A 184 4.39 25.53 -5.53
N CYS A 185 4.69 24.82 -6.62
CA CYS A 185 5.96 24.90 -7.33
C CYS A 185 5.76 25.48 -8.73
#